data_AF-A0A7J7E457-F1
#
_entry.id   AF-A0A7J7E457-F1
#
_cell.length_a   1.000
_cell.length_b   1.000
_cell.length_c   1.000
_cell.angle_alpha   90.00
_cell.angle_beta   90.00
_cell.angle_gamma   90.00
#
_symmetry.space_group_name_H-M   'P 1'
#
loop_
_entity.id
_entity.type
_entity.pdbx_description
1 polymer ?
#
loop_
_entity_poly.entity_id
_entity_poly.type
_entity_poly.pdbx_seq_one_letter_code
_entity_poly.pdbx_strand_id
1 'polypeptide(L)'
;MAGQRLPVPRLDGVSQEQFVQHLYPQRKPLVLEGIDLGACTSRWTVDYLSQAGGRKEVKIHVAAVAQMDFISKNFVYRTLPFDKLVQRAAEEKHEEFFISEVMDNFLIQVTGKKRVVLFSPRDAQYLYLSGTKSEVLNIDNPDLDKYPLFSKARRYECSLKAGDVLFIPALWFHNIISEEFGVGVNVFWKHLPSECYDKTDTYGNKDPTAASRAAQILDRALKTLAELPEEYRDFYARRMVLHIQDKAYSRNFE
;
A
#
# COMPACT_ATOMS: atom_id res chain seq x y z
N MET A 1 -13.59 -1.90 -21.50
CA MET A 1 -14.28 -1.65 -20.21
C MET A 1 -13.22 -1.81 -19.13
N ALA A 2 -12.91 -0.73 -18.41
CA ALA A 2 -11.91 -0.75 -17.33
C ALA A 2 -12.30 -1.76 -16.24
N GLY A 3 -11.32 -2.38 -15.59
CA GLY A 3 -11.47 -3.49 -14.66
C GLY A 3 -12.61 -3.35 -13.63
N GLN A 4 -13.13 -4.50 -13.21
CA GLN A 4 -14.26 -4.61 -12.30
C GLN A 4 -13.99 -3.81 -11.01
N ARG A 5 -14.93 -2.93 -10.64
CA ARG A 5 -14.92 -2.22 -9.36
C ARG A 5 -15.65 -3.07 -8.33
N LEU A 6 -14.95 -3.46 -7.27
CA LEU A 6 -15.48 -4.31 -6.21
C LEU A 6 -15.50 -3.53 -4.90
N PRO A 7 -16.56 -3.61 -4.09
CA PRO A 7 -16.53 -3.05 -2.75
C PRO A 7 -15.62 -3.89 -1.85
N VAL A 8 -14.86 -3.25 -0.96
CA VAL A 8 -14.24 -3.96 0.18
C VAL A 8 -15.36 -4.34 1.16
N PRO A 9 -15.44 -5.61 1.62
CA PRO A 9 -16.41 -6.02 2.63
C PRO A 9 -16.30 -5.16 3.89
N ARG A 10 -17.45 -4.93 4.53
CA ARG A 10 -17.54 -4.17 5.79
C ARG A 10 -18.29 -5.03 6.81
N LEU A 11 -17.74 -5.16 8.00
CA LEU A 11 -18.30 -5.99 9.08
C LEU A 11 -18.27 -5.22 10.40
N ASP A 12 -19.41 -5.22 11.10
CA ASP A 12 -19.58 -4.65 12.44
C ASP A 12 -19.58 -5.77 13.49
N GLY A 13 -19.18 -5.43 14.73
CA GLY A 13 -19.23 -6.34 15.88
C GLY A 13 -18.31 -7.57 15.77
N VAL A 14 -17.26 -7.52 14.93
CA VAL A 14 -16.32 -8.62 14.76
C VAL A 14 -15.48 -8.81 16.04
N SER A 15 -15.55 -9.99 16.63
CA SER A 15 -14.71 -10.32 17.79
C SER A 15 -13.25 -10.57 17.39
N GLN A 16 -12.32 -10.42 18.34
CA GLN A 16 -10.91 -10.74 18.12
C GLN A 16 -10.73 -12.19 17.64
N GLU A 17 -11.46 -13.14 18.24
CA GLU A 17 -11.40 -14.54 17.87
C GLU A 17 -11.88 -14.78 16.44
N GLN A 18 -13.02 -14.20 16.08
CA GLN A 18 -13.57 -14.28 14.72
C GLN A 18 -12.60 -13.69 13.70
N PHE A 19 -11.98 -12.55 14.02
CA PHE A 19 -10.97 -11.97 13.15
C PHE A 19 -9.79 -12.91 12.97
N VAL A 20 -9.16 -13.36 14.06
CA VAL A 20 -7.91 -14.15 14.00
C VAL A 20 -8.13 -15.52 13.36
N GLN A 21 -9.23 -16.21 13.69
CA GLN A 21 -9.46 -17.59 13.26
C GLN A 21 -10.13 -17.70 11.90
N HIS A 22 -10.95 -16.73 11.50
CA HIS A 22 -11.81 -16.87 10.32
C HIS A 22 -11.59 -15.83 9.25
N LEU A 23 -11.27 -14.57 9.60
CA LEU A 23 -11.16 -13.48 8.62
C LEU A 23 -9.71 -13.24 8.20
N TYR A 24 -8.80 -13.18 9.16
CA TYR A 24 -7.37 -12.99 8.95
C TYR A 24 -6.75 -14.05 8.03
N PRO A 25 -7.07 -15.36 8.13
CA PRO A 25 -6.54 -16.38 7.22
C PRO A 25 -7.05 -16.26 5.78
N GLN A 26 -8.10 -15.49 5.51
CA GLN A 26 -8.63 -15.31 4.15
C GLN A 26 -7.74 -14.41 3.29
N ARG A 27 -6.85 -13.61 3.90
CA ARG A 27 -5.87 -12.75 3.21
C ARG A 27 -6.49 -11.77 2.21
N LYS A 28 -7.71 -11.31 2.47
CA LYS A 28 -8.43 -10.28 1.70
C LYS A 28 -8.67 -9.03 2.56
N PRO A 29 -8.70 -7.82 1.96
CA PRO A 29 -8.99 -6.59 2.67
C PRO A 29 -10.40 -6.61 3.26
N LEU A 30 -10.54 -5.96 4.41
CA LEU A 30 -11.80 -5.92 5.16
C LEU A 30 -11.86 -4.62 5.99
N VAL A 31 -13.00 -3.95 5.97
CA VAL A 31 -13.27 -2.85 6.91
C VAL A 31 -13.99 -3.42 8.14
N LEU A 32 -13.47 -3.10 9.32
CA LEU A 32 -14.06 -3.38 10.62
C LEU A 32 -14.71 -2.09 11.14
N GLU A 33 -15.99 -2.18 11.47
CA GLU A 33 -16.80 -1.10 12.02
C GLU A 33 -17.02 -1.33 13.52
N GLY A 34 -17.33 -0.26 14.25
CA GLY A 34 -17.75 -0.36 15.66
C GLY A 34 -16.67 -0.80 16.65
N ILE A 35 -15.39 -0.82 16.26
CA ILE A 35 -14.28 -1.15 17.16
C ILE A 35 -14.11 -0.03 18.20
N ASP A 36 -14.00 -0.42 19.48
CA ASP A 36 -13.66 0.53 20.54
C ASP A 36 -12.18 0.94 20.43
N LEU A 37 -11.95 2.13 19.87
CA LEU A 37 -10.63 2.75 19.74
C LEU A 37 -10.30 3.66 20.94
N GLY A 38 -11.16 3.70 21.96
CA GLY A 38 -11.08 4.60 23.09
C GLY A 38 -11.41 6.06 22.73
N ALA A 39 -11.02 6.98 23.62
CA ALA A 39 -11.39 8.40 23.49
C ALA A 39 -10.68 9.16 22.34
N CYS A 40 -9.79 8.52 21.57
CA CYS A 40 -9.06 9.21 20.51
C CYS A 40 -9.98 9.73 19.41
N THR A 41 -11.02 8.96 19.05
CA THR A 41 -11.98 9.29 17.97
C THR A 41 -12.84 10.51 18.30
N SER A 42 -13.07 10.81 19.58
CA SER A 42 -13.83 11.97 20.03
C SER A 42 -12.97 13.15 20.50
N ARG A 43 -11.72 12.90 20.90
CA ARG A 43 -10.87 13.91 21.54
C ARG A 43 -9.84 14.55 20.61
N TRP A 44 -9.46 13.89 19.51
CA TRP A 44 -8.39 14.34 18.63
C TRP A 44 -8.82 15.46 17.66
N THR A 45 -9.19 16.61 18.21
CA THR A 45 -9.34 17.85 17.44
C THR A 45 -7.97 18.42 17.05
N VAL A 46 -7.96 19.34 16.08
CA VAL A 46 -6.76 20.11 15.68
C VAL A 46 -6.10 20.73 16.91
N ASP A 47 -6.88 21.45 17.73
CA ASP A 47 -6.37 22.11 18.93
C ASP A 47 -5.79 21.12 19.95
N TYR A 48 -6.49 20.02 20.21
CA TYR A 48 -6.01 19.01 21.14
C TYR A 48 -4.68 18.41 20.66
N LEU A 49 -4.60 18.04 19.38
CA LEU A 49 -3.39 17.45 18.80
C LEU A 49 -2.22 18.45 18.79
N SER A 50 -2.47 19.71 18.44
CA SER A 50 -1.44 20.75 18.50
C SER A 50 -0.91 20.95 19.91
N GLN A 51 -1.78 20.92 20.93
CA GLN A 51 -1.35 21.03 22.34
C GLN A 51 -0.62 19.77 22.83
N ALA A 52 -1.17 18.59 22.55
CA ALA A 52 -0.64 17.32 23.04
C ALA A 52 0.69 16.93 22.37
N GLY A 53 0.82 17.15 21.05
CA GLY A 53 2.05 16.87 20.31
C GLY A 53 3.09 17.99 20.40
N GLY A 54 2.65 19.22 20.65
CA GLY A 54 3.51 20.39 20.88
C GLY A 54 4.49 20.66 19.75
N ARG A 55 5.68 21.14 20.11
CA ARG A 55 6.72 21.60 19.15
C ARG A 55 7.68 20.51 18.72
N LYS A 56 7.34 19.23 18.87
CA LYS A 56 8.22 18.14 18.43
C LYS A 56 8.40 18.24 16.92
N GLU A 57 9.65 18.37 16.48
CA GLU A 57 9.98 18.44 15.06
C GLU A 57 9.67 17.10 14.37
N VAL A 58 8.91 17.16 13.28
CA VAL A 58 8.54 16.00 12.47
C VAL A 58 8.95 16.18 11.02
N LYS A 59 9.34 15.08 10.38
CA LYS A 59 9.62 15.07 8.93
C LYS A 59 8.30 15.06 8.17
N ILE A 60 8.17 15.96 7.21
CA ILE A 60 6.96 16.13 6.39
C ILE A 60 7.32 16.09 4.91
N HIS A 61 6.33 15.73 4.10
CA HIS A 61 6.37 15.91 2.66
C HIS A 61 5.59 17.17 2.30
N VAL A 62 6.15 18.00 1.40
CA VAL A 62 5.49 19.20 0.89
C VAL A 62 5.46 19.12 -0.63
N ALA A 63 4.26 19.20 -1.20
CA ALA A 63 4.04 19.21 -2.65
C ALA A 63 3.25 20.45 -3.05
N ALA A 64 3.54 20.99 -4.24
CA ALA A 64 2.83 22.11 -4.83
C ALA A 64 1.60 21.68 -5.66
N VAL A 65 1.52 20.39 -5.97
CA VAL A 65 0.40 19.75 -6.65
C VAL A 65 -0.25 18.76 -5.69
N ALA A 66 -1.51 18.41 -5.93
CA ALA A 66 -2.17 17.33 -5.20
C ALA A 66 -1.38 16.04 -5.48
N GLN A 67 -1.55 15.46 -6.67
CA GLN A 67 -0.96 14.17 -7.04
C GLN A 67 0.57 14.15 -6.89
N MET A 68 1.06 13.49 -5.83
CA MET A 68 2.49 13.34 -5.60
C MET A 68 3.03 12.12 -6.36
N ASP A 69 4.20 12.31 -6.96
CA ASP A 69 4.95 11.29 -7.67
C ASP A 69 6.25 11.02 -6.93
N PHE A 70 6.42 9.80 -6.41
CA PHE A 70 7.65 9.38 -5.74
C PHE A 70 8.71 8.80 -6.64
N ILE A 71 8.34 8.45 -7.86
CA ILE A 71 9.28 7.97 -8.86
C ILE A 71 10.06 9.19 -9.35
N SER A 72 9.36 10.23 -9.83
CA SER A 72 10.01 11.49 -10.22
C SER A 72 10.31 12.44 -9.05
N LYS A 73 9.73 12.19 -7.87
CA LYS A 73 9.92 12.98 -6.63
C LYS A 73 9.51 14.46 -6.81
N ASN A 74 8.27 14.70 -7.23
CA ASN A 74 7.72 16.05 -7.42
C ASN A 74 7.37 16.81 -6.10
N PHE A 75 7.98 16.40 -4.99
CA PHE A 75 7.76 16.95 -3.65
C PHE A 75 9.08 17.07 -2.90
N VAL A 76 9.07 17.80 -1.80
CA VAL A 76 10.27 18.03 -0.99
C VAL A 76 10.09 17.58 0.45
N TYR A 77 11.17 17.07 1.04
CA TYR A 77 11.23 16.82 2.48
C TYR A 77 11.49 18.11 3.24
N ARG A 78 10.71 18.34 4.28
CA ARG A 78 10.90 19.45 5.23
C ARG A 78 10.76 18.92 6.66
N THR A 79 11.15 19.73 7.61
CA THR A 79 10.88 19.51 9.02
C THR A 79 9.98 20.64 9.49
N LEU A 80 8.98 20.33 10.30
CA LEU A 80 8.07 21.30 10.88
C LEU A 80 7.68 20.85 12.30
N PRO A 81 7.50 21.77 13.25
CA PRO A 81 6.89 21.46 14.54
C PRO A 81 5.51 20.81 14.36
N PHE A 82 5.21 19.76 15.14
CA PHE A 82 3.97 18.99 15.03
C PHE A 82 2.71 19.85 15.15
N ASP A 83 2.68 20.77 16.11
CA ASP A 83 1.58 21.73 16.28
C ASP A 83 1.30 22.55 15.02
N LYS A 84 2.36 23.01 14.34
CA LYS A 84 2.27 23.75 13.08
C LYS A 84 1.90 22.87 11.90
N LEU A 85 2.35 21.62 11.87
CA LEU A 85 1.90 20.65 10.87
C LEU A 85 0.39 20.44 10.97
N VAL A 86 -0.13 20.15 12.16
CA VAL A 86 -1.56 19.87 12.35
C VAL A 86 -2.40 21.08 11.98
N GLN A 87 -1.99 22.28 12.37
CA GLN A 87 -2.66 23.53 11.99
C GLN A 87 -2.69 23.71 10.47
N ARG A 88 -1.54 23.56 9.80
CA ARG A 88 -1.44 23.74 8.35
C ARG A 88 -2.13 22.65 7.55
N ALA A 89 -2.08 21.40 8.00
CA ALA A 89 -2.73 20.29 7.31
C ALA A 89 -4.25 20.38 7.39
N ALA A 90 -4.79 21.07 8.40
CA ALA A 90 -6.21 21.38 8.52
C ALA A 90 -6.64 22.55 7.63
N GLU A 91 -5.70 23.29 7.03
CA GLU A 91 -5.98 24.29 5.97
C GLU A 91 -6.22 23.55 4.63
N GLU A 92 -7.10 24.05 3.76
CA GLU A 92 -7.61 23.25 2.63
C GLU A 92 -6.59 22.92 1.51
N LYS A 93 -6.60 21.61 1.17
CA LYS A 93 -6.09 20.84 0.00
C LYS A 93 -4.70 20.18 0.09
N HIS A 94 -4.70 18.84 0.24
CA HIS A 94 -3.57 17.95 -0.07
C HIS A 94 -4.02 16.51 -0.40
N GLU A 95 -3.48 15.89 -1.46
CA GLU A 95 -3.66 14.45 -1.74
C GLU A 95 -2.50 13.83 -2.55
N GLU A 96 -1.73 12.89 -1.98
CA GLU A 96 -1.76 11.45 -2.36
C GLU A 96 -0.50 10.67 -2.75
N PHE A 97 -0.55 9.35 -2.45
CA PHE A 97 0.50 8.35 -2.62
C PHE A 97 -0.01 6.90 -2.86
N PHE A 98 0.84 6.08 -3.52
CA PHE A 98 0.69 4.63 -3.70
C PHE A 98 1.79 3.88 -2.93
N ILE A 99 1.44 2.90 -2.08
CA ILE A 99 2.41 2.11 -1.31
C ILE A 99 1.99 0.63 -1.31
N SER A 100 2.99 -0.25 -1.40
CA SER A 100 2.87 -1.67 -1.07
C SER A 100 3.84 -1.98 0.07
N GLU A 101 3.33 -2.60 1.13
CA GLU A 101 4.09 -2.96 2.33
C GLU A 101 4.24 -4.49 2.44
N VAL A 102 5.37 -4.95 2.98
CA VAL A 102 5.66 -6.38 3.16
C VAL A 102 5.13 -6.94 4.49
N MET A 103 4.51 -6.07 5.30
CA MET A 103 3.87 -6.39 6.57
C MET A 103 2.35 -6.27 6.46
N ASP A 104 1.64 -6.94 7.35
CA ASP A 104 0.20 -6.72 7.50
C ASP A 104 -0.04 -5.38 8.18
N ASN A 105 -1.14 -4.72 7.81
CA ASN A 105 -1.44 -3.36 8.25
C ASN A 105 -2.90 -3.22 8.68
N PHE A 106 -3.10 -2.53 9.81
CA PHE A 106 -4.37 -1.94 10.16
C PHE A 106 -4.27 -0.43 9.94
N LEU A 107 -5.01 0.08 8.98
CA LEU A 107 -5.23 1.52 8.79
C LEU A 107 -6.45 1.93 9.61
N ILE A 108 -6.22 2.60 10.74
CA ILE A 108 -7.24 3.08 11.66
C ILE A 108 -7.52 4.54 11.31
N GLN A 109 -8.74 4.85 10.84
CA GLN A 109 -9.14 6.22 10.55
C GLN A 109 -9.74 6.85 11.82
N VAL A 110 -8.95 7.66 12.53
CA VAL A 110 -9.38 8.24 13.83
C VAL A 110 -10.29 9.44 13.61
N THR A 111 -9.97 10.33 12.67
CA THR A 111 -10.77 11.51 12.32
C THR A 111 -10.82 11.72 10.81
N GLY A 112 -11.85 12.40 10.30
CA GLY A 112 -12.02 12.69 8.87
C GLY A 112 -12.38 11.48 8.02
N LYS A 113 -12.47 11.72 6.70
CA LYS A 113 -12.87 10.74 5.70
C LYS A 113 -11.76 10.46 4.70
N LYS A 114 -11.60 9.18 4.35
CA LYS A 114 -10.50 8.72 3.47
C LYS A 114 -11.01 7.67 2.50
N ARG A 115 -10.80 7.87 1.21
CA ARG A 115 -11.08 6.86 0.17
C ARG A 115 -9.83 6.02 -0.05
N VAL A 116 -10.01 4.70 -0.10
CA VAL A 116 -8.92 3.73 -0.32
C VAL A 116 -9.30 2.83 -1.47
N VAL A 117 -8.41 2.72 -2.45
CA VAL A 117 -8.50 1.77 -3.57
C VAL A 117 -7.39 0.76 -3.44
N LEU A 118 -7.70 -0.53 -3.48
CA LEU A 118 -6.75 -1.63 -3.37
C LEU A 118 -6.72 -2.49 -4.63
N PHE A 119 -5.57 -3.11 -4.88
CA PHE A 119 -5.38 -4.10 -5.95
C PHE A 119 -4.76 -5.37 -5.37
N SER A 120 -5.17 -6.51 -5.92
CA SER A 120 -4.63 -7.82 -5.50
C SER A 120 -3.11 -7.87 -5.75
N PRO A 121 -2.34 -8.57 -4.90
CA PRO A 121 -0.92 -8.84 -5.17
C PRO A 121 -0.69 -9.47 -6.57
N ARG A 122 -1.68 -10.20 -7.11
CA ARG A 122 -1.62 -10.83 -8.43
C ARG A 122 -1.76 -9.86 -9.60
N ASP A 123 -2.26 -8.66 -9.34
CA ASP A 123 -2.36 -7.61 -10.34
C ASP A 123 -1.04 -6.85 -10.54
N ALA A 124 0.06 -7.25 -9.86
CA ALA A 124 1.38 -6.63 -10.00
C ALA A 124 1.81 -6.41 -11.47
N GLN A 125 1.52 -7.37 -12.35
CA GLN A 125 1.81 -7.29 -13.80
C GLN A 125 1.01 -6.21 -14.55
N TYR A 126 -0.10 -5.73 -13.99
CA TYR A 126 -0.96 -4.69 -14.57
C TYR A 126 -0.68 -3.31 -13.99
N LEU A 127 0.11 -3.23 -12.92
CA LEU A 127 0.33 -2.01 -12.14
C LEU A 127 1.62 -1.25 -12.52
N TYR A 128 2.42 -1.73 -13.47
CA TYR A 128 3.64 -1.03 -13.93
C TYR A 128 4.53 -0.60 -12.76
N LEU A 129 5.03 -1.59 -12.02
CA LEU A 129 5.74 -1.36 -10.77
C LEU A 129 7.20 -0.94 -11.00
N SER A 130 7.61 0.12 -10.32
CA SER A 130 9.01 0.52 -10.11
C SER A 130 9.34 0.38 -8.63
N GLY A 131 9.96 -0.75 -8.26
CA GLY A 131 10.11 -1.15 -6.86
C GLY A 131 8.75 -1.48 -6.24
N THR A 132 8.42 -0.87 -5.10
CA THR A 132 7.12 -1.06 -4.41
C THR A 132 6.04 -0.07 -4.85
N LYS A 133 6.27 0.71 -5.92
CA LYS A 133 5.38 1.80 -6.36
C LYS A 133 4.89 1.57 -7.78
N SER A 134 3.64 1.93 -8.06
CA SER A 134 3.09 1.95 -9.41
C SER A 134 3.44 3.25 -10.14
N GLU A 135 3.72 3.16 -11.43
CA GLU A 135 3.83 4.33 -12.32
C GLU A 135 2.48 4.97 -12.69
N VAL A 136 1.36 4.27 -12.45
CA VAL A 136 0.02 4.77 -12.78
C VAL A 136 -0.46 5.70 -11.66
N LEU A 137 -0.19 7.00 -11.82
CA LEU A 137 -0.53 8.00 -10.80
C LEU A 137 -2.04 8.26 -10.70
N ASN A 138 -2.72 8.46 -11.84
CA ASN A 138 -4.15 8.75 -11.87
C ASN A 138 -4.93 7.45 -12.12
N ILE A 139 -5.38 6.81 -11.05
CA ILE A 139 -6.07 5.52 -11.15
C ILE A 139 -7.55 5.64 -11.58
N ASP A 140 -8.15 6.83 -11.44
CA ASP A 140 -9.55 7.05 -11.82
C ASP A 140 -9.70 7.44 -13.29
N ASN A 141 -8.68 8.08 -13.85
CA ASN A 141 -8.54 8.35 -15.29
C ASN A 141 -7.12 8.00 -15.76
N PRO A 142 -6.79 6.70 -15.89
CA PRO A 142 -5.46 6.25 -16.28
C PRO A 142 -5.18 6.56 -17.76
N ASP A 143 -3.95 6.98 -18.05
CA ASP A 143 -3.42 7.06 -19.42
C ASP A 143 -3.22 5.64 -19.96
N LEU A 144 -4.21 5.12 -20.69
CA LEU A 144 -4.19 3.77 -21.24
C LEU A 144 -3.33 3.65 -22.51
N ASP A 145 -2.92 4.76 -23.12
CA ASP A 145 -1.95 4.73 -24.21
C ASP A 145 -0.56 4.39 -23.65
N LYS A 146 -0.23 4.97 -22.49
CA LYS A 146 1.01 4.67 -21.76
C LYS A 146 0.93 3.38 -20.94
N TYR A 147 -0.22 3.09 -20.32
CA TYR A 147 -0.41 1.98 -19.38
C TYR A 147 -1.56 1.05 -19.79
N PRO A 148 -1.53 0.44 -20.99
CA PRO A 148 -2.67 -0.32 -21.53
C PRO A 148 -3.10 -1.51 -20.65
N LEU A 149 -2.16 -2.16 -19.96
CA LEU A 149 -2.45 -3.32 -19.11
C LEU A 149 -3.19 -2.95 -17.82
N PHE A 150 -3.16 -1.69 -17.39
CA PHE A 150 -3.83 -1.24 -16.16
C PHE A 150 -5.36 -1.43 -16.25
N SER A 151 -5.91 -1.42 -17.46
CA SER A 151 -7.32 -1.74 -17.72
C SER A 151 -7.74 -3.14 -17.23
N LYS A 152 -6.79 -4.06 -17.04
CA LYS A 152 -7.02 -5.43 -16.54
C LYS A 152 -6.96 -5.54 -15.02
N ALA A 153 -6.43 -4.54 -14.32
CA ALA A 153 -6.33 -4.54 -12.86
C ALA A 153 -7.72 -4.47 -12.24
N ARG A 154 -7.98 -5.32 -11.24
CA ARG A 154 -9.24 -5.35 -10.50
C ARG A 154 -9.12 -4.47 -9.27
N ARG A 155 -9.97 -3.45 -9.21
CA ARG A 155 -9.93 -2.47 -8.12
C ARG A 155 -10.96 -2.82 -7.04
N TYR A 156 -10.49 -2.85 -5.80
CA TYR A 156 -11.32 -2.92 -4.60
C TYR A 156 -11.40 -1.55 -3.96
N GLU A 157 -12.56 -1.10 -3.52
CA GLU A 157 -12.72 0.29 -3.05
C GLU A 157 -13.55 0.38 -1.78
N CYS A 158 -13.13 1.26 -0.87
CA CYS A 158 -13.89 1.66 0.30
C CYS A 158 -13.65 3.13 0.65
N SER A 159 -14.60 3.72 1.36
CA SER A 159 -14.42 5.00 2.05
C SER A 159 -14.46 4.72 3.55
N LEU A 160 -13.42 5.17 4.25
CA LEU A 160 -13.25 5.07 5.70
C LEU A 160 -13.77 6.36 6.33
N LYS A 161 -14.64 6.20 7.33
CA LYS A 161 -15.10 7.25 8.21
C LYS A 161 -14.32 7.21 9.53
N ALA A 162 -14.43 8.26 10.33
CA ALA A 162 -13.89 8.25 11.69
C ALA A 162 -14.43 7.05 12.48
N GLY A 163 -13.52 6.25 13.05
CA GLY A 163 -13.81 5.00 13.76
C GLY A 163 -13.58 3.73 12.93
N ASP A 164 -13.53 3.82 11.60
CA ASP A 164 -13.32 2.63 10.75
C ASP A 164 -11.88 2.13 10.84
N VAL A 165 -11.72 0.81 10.81
CA VAL A 165 -10.41 0.15 10.72
C VAL A 165 -10.35 -0.71 9.45
N LEU A 166 -9.43 -0.40 8.54
CA LEU A 166 -9.19 -1.21 7.35
C LEU A 166 -8.04 -2.20 7.61
N PHE A 167 -8.31 -3.49 7.47
CA PHE A 167 -7.29 -4.52 7.36
C PHE A 167 -6.74 -4.56 5.93
N ILE A 168 -5.43 -4.42 5.80
CA ILE A 168 -4.68 -4.56 4.55
C ILE A 168 -3.68 -5.70 4.74
N PRO A 169 -3.92 -6.88 4.14
CA PRO A 169 -2.94 -7.96 4.16
C PRO A 169 -1.65 -7.55 3.43
N ALA A 170 -0.50 -8.05 3.87
CA ALA A 170 0.79 -7.83 3.23
C ALA A 170 0.71 -8.07 1.71
N LEU A 171 1.47 -7.27 0.96
CA LEU A 171 1.54 -7.27 -0.51
C LEU A 171 0.32 -6.67 -1.24
N TRP A 172 -0.77 -6.33 -0.55
CA TRP A 172 -1.89 -5.64 -1.18
C TRP A 172 -1.49 -4.20 -1.51
N PHE A 173 -1.59 -3.86 -2.78
CA PHE A 173 -1.36 -2.51 -3.26
C PHE A 173 -2.52 -1.62 -2.83
N HIS A 174 -2.23 -0.40 -2.41
CA HIS A 174 -3.27 0.56 -2.05
C HIS A 174 -2.92 2.00 -2.46
N ASN A 175 -3.96 2.73 -2.86
CA ASN A 175 -3.97 4.17 -3.11
C ASN A 175 -4.96 4.81 -2.12
N ILE A 176 -4.55 5.91 -1.50
CA ILE A 176 -5.29 6.53 -0.39
C ILE A 176 -5.50 8.01 -0.66
N ILE A 177 -6.75 8.40 -0.86
CA ILE A 177 -7.20 9.79 -1.00
C ILE A 177 -7.77 10.28 0.33
N SER A 178 -7.28 11.41 0.86
CA SER A 178 -7.90 12.08 2.00
C SER A 178 -9.00 13.04 1.51
N GLU A 179 -10.26 12.60 1.57
CA GLU A 179 -11.42 13.41 1.13
C GLU A 179 -11.69 14.59 2.08
N GLU A 180 -11.26 14.47 3.33
CA GLU A 180 -11.32 15.50 4.36
C GLU A 180 -10.00 15.54 5.13
N PHE A 181 -9.74 16.63 5.85
CA PHE A 181 -8.69 16.61 6.86
C PHE A 181 -8.98 15.52 7.89
N GLY A 182 -7.98 14.69 8.18
CA GLY A 182 -8.15 13.57 9.07
C GLY A 182 -6.83 13.00 9.58
N VAL A 183 -6.88 12.37 10.74
CA VAL A 183 -5.76 11.68 11.35
C VAL A 183 -6.01 10.18 11.26
N GLY A 184 -5.05 9.48 10.67
CA GLY A 184 -5.01 8.03 10.64
C GLY A 184 -3.81 7.48 11.40
N VAL A 185 -3.96 6.29 11.97
CA VAL A 185 -2.87 5.54 12.62
C VAL A 185 -2.74 4.19 11.93
N ASN A 186 -1.53 3.85 11.50
CA ASN A 186 -1.24 2.56 10.91
C ASN A 186 -0.50 1.68 11.91
N VAL A 187 -0.90 0.41 12.03
CA VAL A 187 -0.23 -0.58 12.86
C VAL A 187 0.24 -1.73 11.98
N PHE A 188 1.56 -1.86 11.87
CA PHE A 188 2.19 -2.94 11.13
C PHE A 188 2.56 -4.11 12.02
N TRP A 189 2.35 -5.33 11.53
CA TRP A 189 2.85 -6.53 12.16
C TRP A 189 3.36 -7.58 11.17
N LYS A 190 4.20 -8.46 11.69
CA LYS A 190 4.78 -9.56 10.92
C LYS A 190 3.78 -10.70 10.80
N HIS A 191 3.48 -11.10 9.57
CA HIS A 191 2.71 -12.30 9.27
C HIS A 191 3.59 -13.56 9.33
N LEU A 192 4.83 -13.46 8.85
CA LEU A 192 5.80 -14.55 8.82
C LEU A 192 6.64 -14.59 10.11
N PRO A 193 7.37 -15.69 10.36
CA PRO A 193 8.41 -15.71 11.39
C PRO A 193 9.40 -14.55 11.24
N SER A 194 9.89 -14.02 12.36
CA SER A 194 10.66 -12.77 12.40
C SER A 194 11.96 -12.81 11.61
N GLU A 195 12.56 -13.99 11.47
CA GLU A 195 13.77 -14.28 10.71
C GLU A 195 13.61 -14.17 9.19
N CYS A 196 12.37 -14.19 8.68
CA CYS A 196 12.10 -14.02 7.26
C CYS A 196 12.32 -12.57 6.79
N TYR A 197 12.28 -11.60 7.70
CA TYR A 197 12.35 -10.17 7.39
C TYR A 197 13.77 -9.62 7.48
N ASP A 198 14.07 -8.59 6.68
CA ASP A 198 15.36 -7.88 6.76
C ASP A 198 15.44 -7.09 8.08
N LYS A 199 16.48 -7.35 8.88
CA LYS A 199 16.70 -6.70 10.18
C LYS A 199 17.01 -5.20 10.08
N THR A 200 17.40 -4.74 8.89
CA THR A 200 17.69 -3.33 8.60
C THR A 200 16.48 -2.58 8.06
N ASP A 201 15.35 -3.27 7.84
CA ASP A 201 14.11 -2.63 7.41
C ASP A 201 13.37 -2.03 8.61
N THR A 202 13.48 -0.71 8.74
CA THR A 202 12.76 0.05 9.77
C THR A 202 11.39 0.53 9.29
N TYR A 203 11.06 0.38 8.01
CA TYR A 203 9.82 0.89 7.42
C TYR A 203 8.81 -0.22 7.10
N GLY A 204 9.26 -1.42 6.75
CA GLY A 204 8.40 -2.51 6.30
C GLY A 204 8.20 -2.55 4.78
N ASN A 205 9.15 -2.04 4.01
CA ASN A 205 9.12 -1.99 2.55
C ASN A 205 10.17 -2.87 1.88
N LYS A 206 11.14 -3.40 2.62
CA LYS A 206 12.15 -4.29 2.04
C LYS A 206 11.57 -5.68 1.90
N ASP A 207 11.87 -6.31 0.77
CA ASP A 207 11.47 -7.69 0.52
C ASP A 207 11.97 -8.62 1.63
N PRO A 208 11.19 -9.67 1.99
CA PRO A 208 11.69 -10.76 2.81
C PRO A 208 13.04 -11.28 2.28
N THR A 209 13.93 -11.68 3.18
CA THR A 209 15.33 -12.01 2.84
C THR A 209 15.45 -13.10 1.77
N ALA A 210 14.53 -14.07 1.79
CA ALA A 210 14.43 -15.11 0.77
C ALA A 210 14.09 -14.56 -0.62
N ALA A 211 13.14 -13.62 -0.71
CA ALA A 211 12.75 -12.97 -1.97
C ALA A 211 13.89 -12.08 -2.51
N SER A 212 14.53 -11.29 -1.64
CA SER A 212 15.70 -10.48 -2.02
C SER A 212 16.84 -11.35 -2.56
N ARG A 213 17.15 -12.47 -1.89
CA ARG A 213 18.15 -13.43 -2.37
C ARG A 213 17.75 -14.09 -3.69
N ALA A 214 16.48 -14.43 -3.87
CA ALA A 214 15.98 -15.00 -5.12
C ALA A 214 16.15 -14.02 -6.29
N ALA A 215 15.83 -12.73 -6.08
CA ALA A 215 16.06 -11.68 -7.09
C ALA A 215 17.55 -11.55 -7.46
N GLN A 216 18.46 -11.57 -6.48
CA GLN A 216 19.91 -11.54 -6.75
C GLN A 216 20.40 -12.76 -7.55
N ILE A 217 19.82 -13.95 -7.33
CA ILE A 217 20.14 -15.15 -8.09
C ILE A 217 19.60 -15.03 -9.52
N LEU A 218 18.38 -14.52 -9.68
CA LEU A 218 17.78 -14.27 -10.99
C LEU A 218 18.62 -13.30 -11.81
N ASP A 219 19.10 -12.20 -11.22
CA ASP A 219 19.98 -11.25 -11.90
C ASP A 219 21.27 -11.90 -12.40
N ARG A 220 21.84 -12.84 -11.63
CA ARG A 220 23.03 -13.60 -12.08
C ARG A 220 22.69 -14.50 -13.26
N ALA A 221 21.55 -15.20 -13.22
CA ALA A 221 21.11 -16.03 -14.33
C ALA A 221 20.86 -15.21 -15.61
N LEU A 222 20.25 -14.02 -15.47
CA LEU A 222 20.03 -13.10 -16.58
C LEU A 222 21.34 -12.55 -17.16
N LYS A 223 22.37 -12.31 -16.33
CA LYS A 223 23.70 -11.93 -16.79
C LYS A 223 24.36 -13.03 -17.63
N THR A 224 24.29 -14.29 -17.20
CA THR A 224 24.81 -15.42 -17.99
C THR A 224 24.07 -15.56 -19.32
N LEU A 225 22.75 -15.43 -19.29
CA LEU A 225 21.91 -15.56 -20.49
C LEU A 225 22.11 -14.39 -21.48
N ALA A 226 22.56 -13.22 -20.99
CA ALA A 226 22.91 -12.06 -21.81
C ALA A 226 24.17 -12.25 -22.68
N GLU A 227 24.97 -13.30 -22.45
CA GLU A 227 26.11 -13.66 -23.30
C GLU A 227 25.69 -14.25 -24.65
N LEU A 228 24.44 -14.72 -24.77
CA LEU A 228 23.87 -15.25 -26.01
C LEU A 228 23.38 -14.12 -26.94
N PRO A 229 23.31 -14.37 -28.27
CA PRO A 229 22.63 -13.46 -29.18
C PRO A 229 21.17 -13.21 -28.76
N GLU A 230 20.66 -12.04 -29.13
CA GLU A 230 19.36 -11.54 -28.66
C GLU A 230 18.21 -12.52 -28.88
N GLU A 231 18.14 -13.16 -30.06
CA GLU A 231 17.08 -14.12 -30.40
C GLU A 231 17.08 -15.35 -29.48
N TYR A 232 18.27 -15.87 -29.14
CA TYR A 232 18.43 -16.99 -28.23
C TYR A 232 18.10 -16.58 -26.80
N ARG A 233 18.55 -15.39 -26.39
CA ARG A 233 18.20 -14.80 -25.10
C ARG A 233 16.69 -14.65 -24.95
N ASP A 234 15.98 -14.10 -25.94
CA ASP A 234 14.52 -13.94 -25.90
C ASP A 234 13.83 -15.30 -25.73
N PHE A 235 14.19 -16.29 -26.55
CA PHE A 235 13.62 -17.63 -26.47
C PHE A 235 13.79 -18.26 -25.08
N TYR A 236 15.02 -18.24 -24.54
CA TYR A 236 15.29 -18.85 -23.24
C TYR A 236 14.69 -18.05 -22.08
N ALA A 237 14.60 -16.72 -22.18
CA ALA A 237 13.90 -15.89 -21.21
C ALA A 237 12.41 -16.26 -21.14
N ARG A 238 11.72 -16.40 -22.29
CA ARG A 238 10.33 -16.87 -22.34
C ARG A 238 10.17 -18.25 -21.68
N ARG A 239 11.11 -19.17 -21.94
CA ARG A 239 11.10 -20.51 -21.32
C ARG A 239 11.27 -20.44 -19.79
N MET A 240 12.12 -19.55 -19.29
CA MET A 240 12.28 -19.32 -17.84
C MET A 240 10.99 -18.77 -17.21
N VAL A 241 10.34 -17.80 -17.86
CA VAL A 241 9.05 -17.26 -17.39
C VAL A 241 8.00 -18.35 -17.31
N LEU A 242 7.85 -19.17 -18.35
CA LEU A 242 6.91 -20.31 -18.35
C LEU A 242 7.22 -21.30 -17.22
N HIS A 243 8.50 -21.58 -16.97
CA HIS A 243 8.91 -22.47 -15.89
C HIS A 243 8.58 -21.91 -14.51
N ILE A 244 8.79 -20.61 -14.30
CA ILE A 244 8.41 -19.91 -13.06
C ILE A 244 6.89 -19.95 -12.87
N GLN A 245 6.12 -19.68 -13.93
CA GLN A 245 4.66 -19.74 -13.89
C GLN A 245 4.17 -21.15 -13.53
N ASP A 246 4.73 -22.20 -14.13
CA ASP A 246 4.35 -23.59 -13.83
C ASP A 246 4.70 -24.01 -12.39
N LYS A 247 5.91 -23.65 -11.93
CA LYS A 247 6.45 -24.17 -10.65
C LYS A 247 6.11 -23.34 -9.43
N ALA A 248 5.94 -22.02 -9.58
CA ALA A 248 5.82 -21.11 -8.45
C ALA A 248 4.46 -20.41 -8.34
N TYR A 249 3.69 -20.29 -9.44
CA TYR A 249 2.37 -19.64 -9.35
C TYR A 249 1.34 -20.63 -8.81
N SER A 250 0.66 -20.26 -7.73
CA SER A 250 -0.40 -21.07 -7.15
C SER A 250 -1.74 -20.82 -7.85
N ARG A 251 -2.50 -21.87 -8.11
CA ARG A 251 -3.90 -21.78 -8.57
C ARG A 251 -4.91 -21.71 -7.41
N ASN A 252 -4.46 -21.92 -6.18
CA ASN A 252 -5.34 -22.13 -5.01
C ASN A 252 -5.53 -20.91 -4.11
N PHE A 253 -4.82 -19.82 -4.37
CA PHE A 253 -5.04 -18.53 -3.70
C PHE A 253 -5.84 -17.61 -4.63
N GLU A 254 -6.70 -16.74 -4.10
CA GLU A 254 -7.39 -15.65 -4.83
C GLU A 254 -7.09 -14.31 -4.20
#